data_AF-A0A7H2PWH4-F1
#
_entry.id   AF-A0A7H2PWH4-F1
#
_cell.length_a   1.000
_cell.length_b   1.000
_cell.length_c   1.000
_cell.angle_alpha   90.00
_cell.angle_beta   90.00
_cell.angle_gamma   90.00
#
_symmetry.space_group_name_H-M   'P 1'
#
loop_
_entity.id
_entity.type
_entity.pdbx_description
1 polymer ?
#
loop_
_entity_poly.entity_id
_entity_poly.type
_entity_poly.pdbx_seq_one_letter_code
_entity_poly.pdbx_strand_id
1 'polypeptide(L)'
;MCNKATENYANAELELSFLIPSESNDISSFIYELCPNFKEDEYETISQKWLYVILSWLWLNRESFEDPLDEVESIYTDFDCPAEMDSFIKYMPPADGYNPLLYSYAENINRLMKNWESYLQKSALKYKL
;
A
#
# COMPACT_ATOMS: atom_id res chain seq x y z
N MET A 1 34.77 19.37 -1.46
CA MET A 1 33.50 20.11 -1.29
C MET A 1 32.36 19.11 -1.31
N CYS A 2 31.80 18.77 -0.14
CA CYS A 2 30.36 18.54 0.04
C CYS A 2 30.09 18.26 1.54
N ASN A 3 29.83 19.31 2.32
CA ASN A 3 29.23 19.20 3.66
C ASN A 3 28.04 20.15 3.68
N LYS A 4 26.95 19.75 3.00
CA LYS A 4 25.75 20.58 2.87
C LYS A 4 24.45 19.79 3.08
N ALA A 5 24.53 18.62 3.70
CA ALA A 5 23.35 17.77 3.98
C ALA A 5 22.92 17.76 5.45
N THR A 6 23.72 18.31 6.37
CA THR A 6 23.52 18.19 7.83
C THR A 6 22.94 19.44 8.51
N GLU A 7 22.65 20.52 7.79
CA GLU A 7 22.38 21.81 8.42
C GLU A 7 20.94 22.04 8.94
N ASN A 8 20.06 21.02 9.01
CA ASN A 8 18.71 21.25 9.55
C ASN A 8 17.95 20.03 10.11
N TYR A 9 18.59 18.88 10.30
CA TYR A 9 17.92 17.68 10.80
C TYR A 9 18.24 17.45 12.29
N ALA A 10 17.25 17.07 13.08
CA ALA A 10 17.47 16.63 14.45
C ALA A 10 18.28 15.32 14.46
N ASN A 11 19.11 15.08 15.48
CA ASN A 11 20.00 13.91 15.52
C ASN A 11 19.25 12.58 15.31
N ALA A 12 18.05 12.44 15.89
CA ALA A 12 17.22 11.26 15.69
C ALA A 12 16.79 11.05 14.23
N GLU A 13 16.51 12.12 13.47
CA GLU A 13 16.16 12.04 12.04
C GLU A 13 17.34 11.53 11.21
N LEU A 14 18.55 11.99 11.55
CA LEU A 14 19.78 11.58 10.88
C LEU A 14 20.11 10.12 11.18
N GLU A 15 20.04 9.71 12.45
CA GLU A 15 20.28 8.33 12.88
C GLU A 15 19.30 7.35 12.22
N LEU A 16 18.01 7.68 12.19
CA LEU A 16 16.99 6.90 11.48
C LEU A 16 17.33 6.65 10.00
N SER A 17 17.89 7.65 9.31
CA SER A 17 18.22 7.54 7.89
C SER A 17 19.35 6.55 7.58
N PHE A 18 20.15 6.19 8.59
CA PHE A 18 21.24 5.23 8.48
C PHE A 18 20.88 3.81 8.92
N LEU A 19 19.66 3.59 9.43
CA LEU A 19 19.25 2.26 9.89
C LEU A 19 19.00 1.34 8.70
N ILE A 20 19.65 0.17 8.73
CA ILE A 20 19.47 -0.88 7.73
C ILE A 20 18.45 -1.89 8.29
N PRO A 21 17.33 -2.16 7.57
CA PRO A 21 16.22 -2.98 8.09
C PRO A 21 16.57 -4.41 8.54
N SER A 22 17.71 -4.96 8.10
CA SER A 22 18.09 -6.35 8.35
C SER A 22 18.79 -6.61 9.68
N GLU A 23 19.25 -5.57 10.37
CA GLU A 23 19.91 -5.71 11.67
C GLU A 23 19.09 -4.97 12.72
N SER A 24 18.20 -5.73 13.39
CA SER A 24 17.56 -5.45 14.69
C SER A 24 17.93 -4.10 15.32
N ASN A 25 17.43 -3.01 14.73
CA ASN A 25 17.49 -1.69 15.31
C ASN A 25 16.08 -1.43 15.75
N ASP A 26 15.88 -1.43 17.07
CA ASP A 26 14.64 -1.03 17.69
C ASP A 26 14.40 0.45 17.35
N ILE A 27 13.74 0.68 16.19
CA ILE A 27 13.43 2.02 15.67
C ILE A 27 12.47 2.75 16.61
N SER A 28 11.80 2.02 17.51
CA SER A 28 10.77 2.53 18.39
C SER A 28 11.29 3.71 19.22
N SER A 29 12.53 3.67 19.72
CA SER A 29 13.11 4.78 20.48
C SER A 29 13.23 6.06 19.67
N PHE A 30 13.64 5.96 18.40
CA PHE A 30 13.74 7.12 17.51
C PHE A 30 12.36 7.61 17.07
N ILE A 31 11.42 6.70 16.82
CA ILE A 31 10.02 7.03 16.52
C ILE A 31 9.38 7.79 17.69
N TYR A 32 9.57 7.35 18.93
CA TYR A 32 9.07 8.04 20.11
C TYR A 32 9.75 9.39 20.35
N GLU A 33 11.02 9.55 19.99
CA GLU A 33 11.70 10.85 20.08
C GLU A 33 11.15 11.86 19.07
N LEU A 34 10.98 11.44 17.80
CA LEU A 34 10.46 12.31 16.74
C LEU A 34 8.96 12.58 16.89
N CYS A 35 8.22 11.57 17.31
CA CYS A 35 6.78 11.60 17.46
C CYS A 35 6.38 10.98 18.81
N PRO A 36 6.52 11.71 19.92
CA PRO A 36 6.21 11.18 21.26
C PRO A 36 4.73 10.87 21.47
N ASN A 37 3.86 11.36 20.60
CA ASN A 37 2.43 11.03 20.56
C ASN A 37 2.11 9.94 19.54
N PHE A 38 3.11 9.32 18.90
CA PHE A 38 2.90 8.17 18.04
C PHE A 38 2.25 7.08 18.86
N LYS A 39 1.06 6.66 18.43
CA LYS A 39 0.39 5.53 19.02
C LYS A 39 0.41 4.41 18.02
N GLU A 40 0.93 3.26 18.43
CA GLU A 40 1.11 2.09 17.59
C GLU A 40 -0.23 1.59 17.03
N ASP A 41 -1.34 1.82 17.75
CA ASP A 41 -2.72 1.55 17.30
C ASP A 41 -3.17 2.42 16.11
N GLU A 42 -2.45 3.50 15.77
CA GLU A 42 -2.71 4.30 14.58
C GLU A 42 -1.96 3.80 13.35
N TYR A 43 -0.93 2.94 13.50
CA TYR A 43 -0.10 2.47 12.39
C TYR A 43 -0.92 1.72 11.34
N GLU A 44 -1.76 0.77 11.75
CA GLU A 44 -2.62 0.02 10.84
C GLU A 44 -3.55 0.95 10.05
N THR A 45 -4.14 1.94 10.74
CA THR A 45 -5.04 2.93 10.11
C THR A 45 -4.29 3.82 9.11
N ILE A 46 -3.08 4.26 9.44
CA ILE A 46 -2.23 5.08 8.57
C ILE A 46 -1.77 4.26 7.35
N SER A 47 -1.34 3.03 7.56
CA SER A 47 -0.94 2.11 6.49
C SER A 47 -2.10 1.87 5.52
N GLN A 48 -3.30 1.58 6.01
CA GLN A 48 -4.49 1.40 5.18
C GLN A 48 -4.87 2.67 4.38
N LYS A 49 -4.63 3.87 4.92
CA LYS A 49 -4.82 5.13 4.19
C LYS A 49 -3.78 5.30 3.08
N TRP A 50 -2.52 4.99 3.34
CA TRP A 50 -1.46 5.02 2.32
C TRP A 50 -1.72 4.02 1.20
N LEU A 51 -2.13 2.80 1.54
CA LEU A 51 -2.56 1.79 0.58
C LEU A 51 -3.65 2.35 -0.34
N TYR A 52 -4.69 2.97 0.24
CA TYR A 52 -5.74 3.60 -0.55
C TYR A 52 -5.23 4.72 -1.47
N VAL A 53 -4.33 5.59 -0.98
CA VAL A 53 -3.77 6.68 -1.79
C VAL A 53 -2.96 6.14 -2.96
N ILE A 54 -2.10 5.15 -2.74
CA ILE A 54 -1.26 4.54 -3.77
C ILE A 54 -2.14 3.83 -4.81
N LEU A 55 -3.10 3.01 -4.38
CA LEU A 55 -4.03 2.34 -5.29
C LEU A 55 -4.91 3.33 -6.07
N SER A 56 -5.32 4.44 -5.46
CA SER A 56 -6.06 5.50 -6.17
C SER A 56 -5.19 6.19 -7.21
N TRP A 57 -3.94 6.50 -6.87
CA TRP A 57 -2.99 7.07 -7.82
C TRP A 57 -2.74 6.11 -8.98
N LEU A 58 -2.50 4.83 -8.70
CA LEU A 58 -2.31 3.81 -9.73
C LEU A 58 -3.56 3.70 -10.61
N TRP A 59 -4.77 3.73 -10.03
CA TRP A 59 -6.01 3.73 -10.80
C TRP A 59 -6.08 4.90 -11.77
N LEU A 60 -5.79 6.12 -11.33
CA LEU A 60 -5.83 7.30 -12.19
C LEU A 60 -4.79 7.27 -13.31
N ASN A 61 -3.66 6.58 -13.09
CA ASN A 61 -2.55 6.48 -14.04
C ASN A 61 -2.47 5.13 -14.76
N ARG A 62 -3.45 4.23 -14.56
CA ARG A 62 -3.41 2.82 -15.00
C ARG A 62 -3.16 2.62 -16.50
N GLU A 63 -3.55 3.58 -17.33
CA GLU A 63 -3.31 3.55 -18.79
C GLU A 63 -1.84 3.75 -19.16
N SER A 64 -1.00 4.18 -18.21
CA SER A 64 0.45 4.34 -18.40
C SER A 64 1.25 3.08 -18.05
N PHE A 65 0.58 2.01 -17.62
CA PHE A 65 1.19 0.73 -17.25
C PHE A 65 0.78 -0.36 -18.26
N GLU A 66 1.69 -1.30 -18.52
CA GLU A 66 1.41 -2.43 -19.42
C GLU A 66 0.33 -3.35 -18.84
N ASP A 67 0.47 -3.71 -17.57
CA ASP A 67 -0.57 -4.41 -16.79
C ASP A 67 -0.71 -3.73 -15.42
N PRO A 68 -1.73 -2.87 -15.22
CA PRO A 68 -1.94 -2.23 -13.92
C PRO A 68 -2.33 -3.23 -12.81
N LEU A 69 -2.83 -4.42 -13.13
CA LEU A 69 -3.15 -5.43 -12.12
C LEU A 69 -1.88 -6.12 -11.59
N ASP A 70 -0.80 -6.22 -12.37
CA ASP A 70 0.52 -6.67 -11.85
C ASP A 70 1.08 -5.71 -10.81
N GLU A 71 0.92 -4.40 -11.03
CA GLU A 71 1.33 -3.38 -10.06
C GLU A 71 0.50 -3.47 -8.77
N VAL A 72 -0.80 -3.77 -8.89
CA VAL A 72 -1.66 -4.03 -7.73
C VAL A 72 -1.19 -5.26 -6.94
N GLU A 73 -0.70 -6.32 -7.60
CA GLU A 73 -0.17 -7.52 -6.92
C GLU A 73 1.14 -7.24 -6.16
N SER A 74 1.98 -6.37 -6.73
CA SER A 74 3.19 -5.89 -6.06
C SER A 74 2.84 -5.12 -4.79
N ILE A 75 1.92 -4.15 -4.90
CA ILE A 75 1.41 -3.37 -3.76
C ILE A 75 0.75 -4.30 -2.72
N TYR A 76 -0.04 -5.28 -3.15
CA TYR A 76 -0.67 -6.24 -2.25
C TYR A 76 0.35 -6.97 -1.37
N THR A 77 1.47 -7.39 -1.97
CA THR A 77 2.56 -8.08 -1.26
C THR A 77 3.31 -7.12 -0.33
N ASP A 78 3.58 -5.90 -0.77
CA ASP A 78 4.28 -4.88 0.01
C ASP A 78 3.48 -4.41 1.26
N PHE A 79 2.16 -4.60 1.24
CA PHE A 79 1.24 -4.25 2.33
C PHE A 79 0.74 -5.46 3.13
N ASP A 80 1.51 -6.55 3.15
CA ASP A 80 1.23 -7.77 3.95
C ASP A 80 -0.07 -8.50 3.56
N CYS A 81 -0.43 -8.50 2.27
CA CYS A 81 -1.54 -9.26 1.71
C CYS A 81 -2.91 -8.97 2.37
N PRO A 82 -3.40 -7.71 2.31
CA PRO A 82 -4.64 -7.33 2.99
C PRO A 82 -5.86 -8.01 2.34
N ALA A 83 -6.59 -8.82 3.11
CA ALA A 83 -7.71 -9.64 2.63
C ALA A 83 -8.83 -8.87 1.89
N GLU A 84 -9.00 -7.57 2.16
CA GLU A 84 -9.97 -6.72 1.45
C GLU A 84 -9.66 -6.61 -0.06
N MET A 85 -8.41 -6.83 -0.46
CA MET A 85 -7.96 -6.76 -1.86
C MET A 85 -8.12 -8.07 -2.62
N ASP A 86 -8.26 -9.21 -1.95
CA ASP A 86 -8.24 -10.56 -2.55
C ASP A 86 -9.14 -10.70 -3.78
N SER A 87 -10.28 -9.99 -3.77
CA SER A 87 -11.26 -10.00 -4.86
C SER A 87 -10.76 -9.46 -6.21
N PHE A 88 -9.63 -8.75 -6.23
CA PHE A 88 -9.02 -8.19 -7.45
C PHE A 88 -7.53 -8.54 -7.63
N ILE A 89 -7.03 -9.59 -6.95
CA ILE A 89 -5.70 -10.17 -7.15
C ILE A 89 -5.79 -11.33 -8.14
N LYS A 90 -4.99 -11.37 -9.23
CA LYS A 90 -5.22 -12.29 -10.36
C LYS A 90 -5.06 -13.76 -9.97
N TYR A 91 -4.12 -14.06 -9.08
CA TYR A 91 -3.85 -15.42 -8.63
C TYR A 91 -4.77 -15.88 -7.48
N MET A 92 -5.55 -14.97 -6.88
CA MET A 92 -6.45 -15.35 -5.78
C MET A 92 -7.73 -16.00 -6.30
N PRO A 93 -8.13 -17.14 -5.73
CA PRO A 93 -9.39 -17.77 -6.10
C PRO A 93 -10.57 -16.88 -5.67
N PRO A 94 -11.59 -16.69 -6.51
CA PRO A 94 -12.78 -15.94 -6.14
C PRO A 94 -13.52 -16.53 -4.93
N ALA A 95 -13.76 -15.72 -3.90
CA ALA A 95 -14.50 -16.13 -2.70
C ALA A 95 -16.03 -16.08 -2.86
N ASP A 96 -16.53 -15.48 -3.95
CA ASP A 96 -17.96 -15.25 -4.23
C ASP A 96 -18.63 -16.36 -5.06
N GLY A 97 -17.95 -17.50 -5.23
CA GLY A 97 -18.42 -18.61 -6.05
C GLY A 97 -18.29 -18.37 -7.57
N TYR A 98 -17.67 -17.27 -8.00
CA TYR A 98 -17.33 -17.04 -9.39
C TYR A 98 -16.32 -18.10 -9.87
N ASN A 99 -16.58 -18.70 -11.04
CA ASN A 99 -15.66 -19.65 -11.67
C ASN A 99 -15.00 -19.02 -12.91
N PRO A 100 -13.71 -18.63 -12.85
CA PRO A 100 -13.03 -17.98 -13.97
C PRO A 100 -12.96 -18.81 -15.24
N LEU A 101 -13.08 -20.14 -15.13
CA LEU A 101 -13.03 -21.07 -16.27
C LEU A 101 -14.27 -20.98 -17.17
N LEU A 102 -15.36 -20.38 -16.70
CA LEU A 102 -16.60 -20.23 -17.46
C LEU A 102 -16.63 -18.95 -18.31
N TYR A 103 -15.60 -18.11 -18.21
CA TYR A 103 -15.54 -16.79 -18.83
C TYR A 103 -14.26 -16.61 -19.63
N SER A 104 -14.29 -15.68 -20.58
CA SER A 104 -13.11 -15.29 -21.34
C SER A 104 -12.10 -14.54 -20.48
N TYR A 105 -10.85 -14.49 -20.96
CA TYR A 105 -9.80 -13.69 -20.32
C TYR A 105 -10.22 -12.23 -20.12
N ALA A 106 -10.78 -11.59 -21.14
CA ALA A 106 -11.20 -10.19 -21.06
C ALA A 106 -12.32 -9.97 -20.02
N GLU A 107 -13.28 -10.90 -19.91
CA GLU A 107 -14.33 -10.84 -18.87
C GLU A 107 -13.75 -11.00 -17.46
N ASN A 108 -12.80 -11.91 -17.29
CA ASN A 108 -12.09 -12.10 -16.02
C ASN A 108 -11.34 -10.82 -15.61
N ILE A 109 -10.58 -10.21 -16.53
CA ILE A 109 -9.85 -8.95 -16.28
C ILE A 109 -10.83 -7.81 -15.94
N ASN A 110 -11.90 -7.64 -16.71
CA ASN A 110 -12.90 -6.61 -16.44
C ASN A 110 -13.55 -6.77 -15.06
N ARG A 111 -13.77 -8.00 -14.60
CA ARG A 111 -14.25 -8.28 -13.25
C ARG A 111 -13.26 -7.81 -12.18
N LEU A 112 -11.97 -8.12 -12.32
CA LEU A 112 -10.94 -7.68 -11.38
C LEU A 112 -10.86 -6.14 -11.33
N MET A 113 -10.85 -5.48 -12.49
CA MET A 113 -10.86 -4.02 -12.58
C MET A 113 -12.06 -3.38 -11.86
N LYS A 114 -13.26 -3.97 -12.03
CA LYS A 114 -14.48 -3.50 -11.35
C LYS A 114 -14.42 -3.73 -9.83
N ASN A 115 -13.82 -4.83 -9.39
CA ASN A 115 -13.64 -5.11 -7.97
C ASN A 115 -12.66 -4.11 -7.33
N TRP A 116 -11.57 -3.79 -8.03
CA TRP A 116 -10.64 -2.73 -7.63
C TRP A 116 -11.32 -1.35 -7.56
N GLU A 117 -12.10 -0.96 -8.57
CA GLU A 117 -12.88 0.29 -8.53
C GLU A 117 -13.84 0.33 -7.32
N SER A 118 -14.54 -0.77 -7.07
CA SER A 118 -15.47 -0.90 -5.95
C SER A 118 -14.76 -0.77 -4.60
N TYR A 119 -13.55 -1.32 -4.49
CA TYR A 119 -12.70 -1.16 -3.30
C TYR A 119 -12.33 0.31 -3.08
N LEU A 120 -11.94 1.04 -4.12
CA LEU A 120 -11.61 2.47 -4.02
C LEU A 120 -12.82 3.29 -3.58
N GLN A 121 -14.00 3.04 -4.16
CA GLN A 121 -15.24 3.73 -3.78
C GLN A 121 -15.62 3.50 -2.31
N LYS A 122 -15.52 2.26 -1.82
CA LYS A 122 -15.76 1.93 -0.40
C LYS A 122 -14.73 2.59 0.51
N SER A 123 -13.46 2.56 0.12
CA SER A 123 -12.36 3.15 0.89
C SER A 123 -12.47 4.67 1.00
N ALA A 124 -12.88 5.36 -0.08
CA ALA A 124 -13.14 6.80 -0.06
C ALA A 124 -14.19 7.19 1.00
N LEU A 125 -15.27 6.40 1.11
CA LEU A 125 -16.31 6.60 2.13
C LEU A 125 -15.80 6.32 3.55
N LYS A 126 -14.96 5.29 3.72
CA LYS A 126 -14.37 4.89 5.00
C LYS A 126 -13.47 5.99 5.55
N TYR A 127 -12.64 6.61 4.71
CA TYR A 127 -11.63 7.58 5.15
C TYR A 127 -12.10 9.04 5.13
N LYS A 128 -13.31 9.34 4.63
CA LYS A 128 -13.88 10.71 4.53
C LYS A 128 -12.82 11.74 4.08
N LEU A 129 -12.12 11.42 2.99
CA LEU A 129 -11.21 12.36 2.32
C LEU A 129 -12.01 13.37 1.50
#